data_AF-A0A7X9H189-F1
#
_entry.id   AF-A0A7X9H189-F1
#
_cell.length_a   1.000
_cell.length_b   1.000
_cell.length_c   1.000
_cell.angle_alpha   90.00
_cell.angle_beta   90.00
_cell.angle_gamma   90.00
#
_symmetry.space_group_name_H-M   'P 1'
#
loop_
_entity.id
_entity.type
_entity.pdbx_description
1 polymer ?
#
loop_
_entity_poly.entity_id
_entity_poly.type
_entity_poly.pdbx_seq_one_letter_code
_entity_poly.pdbx_strand_id
1 'polypeptide(L)'
;MRSAIIIILLLLLLLIIEYPTIFLPLIVSIGGILFIIIKRTSNKIAREEQAISQSIEESSNIYKKIKSEIDIPIETRIVYYKDGDVGILKGSLQLWLKDGVLHFFPFIPVINKPIDIRNKVYLLKINVRDIEYFSREESRGRDTILKYSHKGQDYLMIFSNKDYRIFKEIIPDKDFDFSQEEDKVVKLVSNDR
;
A
#
# COMPACT_ATOMS: atom_id res chain seq x y z
N MET A 1 -28.10 6.52 -39.76
CA MET A 1 -28.23 7.05 -38.38
C MET A 1 -28.23 8.57 -38.31
N ARG A 2 -27.27 9.28 -38.94
CA ARG A 2 -27.23 10.76 -38.92
C ARG A 2 -28.49 11.43 -39.49
N SER A 3 -29.04 10.91 -40.58
CA SER A 3 -30.28 11.42 -41.21
C SER A 3 -31.52 11.23 -40.32
N ALA A 4 -31.61 10.13 -39.58
CA ALA A 4 -32.72 9.89 -38.66
C ALA A 4 -32.71 10.86 -37.47
N ILE A 5 -31.52 11.17 -36.93
CA ILE A 5 -31.35 12.16 -35.86
C ILE A 5 -31.79 13.55 -36.34
N ILE A 6 -31.40 13.93 -37.57
CA ILE A 6 -31.78 15.22 -38.16
C ILE A 6 -33.31 15.31 -38.35
N ILE A 7 -33.95 14.25 -38.84
CA ILE A 7 -35.41 14.19 -39.02
C ILE A 7 -36.12 14.31 -37.66
N ILE A 8 -35.65 13.61 -36.64
CA ILE A 8 -36.21 13.70 -35.27
C ILE A 8 -36.08 15.13 -34.72
N LEU A 9 -34.93 15.78 -34.93
CA LEU A 9 -34.68 17.13 -34.43
C LEU A 9 -35.55 18.18 -35.14
N LEU A 10 -35.78 18.01 -36.45
CA LEU A 10 -36.71 18.82 -37.25
C LEU A 10 -38.17 18.65 -36.79
N LEU A 11 -38.61 17.42 -36.52
CA LEU A 11 -39.93 17.13 -35.96
C LEU A 11 -40.12 17.80 -34.59
N LEU A 12 -39.10 17.73 -33.74
CA LEU A 12 -39.12 18.34 -32.41
C LEU A 12 -39.17 19.88 -32.49
N LEU A 13 -38.46 20.47 -33.45
CA LEU A 13 -38.53 21.91 -33.73
C LEU A 13 -39.93 22.33 -34.20
N LEU A 14 -40.54 21.56 -35.10
CA LEU A 14 -41.87 21.84 -35.64
C LEU A 14 -42.93 21.79 -34.53
N LEU A 15 -42.84 20.82 -33.63
CA LEU A 15 -43.71 20.72 -32.45
C LEU A 15 -43.59 21.91 -31.49
N ILE A 16 -42.38 22.47 -31.31
CA ILE A 16 -42.16 23.66 -30.49
C ILE A 16 -42.84 24.90 -31.12
N ILE A 17 -42.78 25.02 -32.45
CA ILE A 17 -43.39 26.15 -33.17
C ILE A 17 -44.91 26.07 -33.15
N GLU A 18 -45.48 24.88 -33.36
CA GLU A 18 -46.95 24.69 -33.40
C GLU A 18 -47.59 24.73 -32.01
N TYR A 19 -46.92 24.21 -30.98
CA TYR A 19 -47.47 24.07 -29.63
C TYR A 19 -46.56 24.70 -28.55
N PRO A 20 -46.24 26.00 -28.64
CA PRO A 20 -45.26 26.63 -27.75
C PRO A 20 -45.72 26.64 -26.29
N THR A 21 -47.04 26.74 -26.04
CA THR A 21 -47.62 26.72 -24.69
C THR A 21 -47.47 25.39 -23.97
N ILE A 22 -47.27 24.28 -24.69
CA ILE A 22 -47.07 22.94 -24.12
C ILE A 22 -45.58 22.60 -24.04
N PHE A 23 -44.83 22.81 -25.13
CA PHE A 23 -43.44 22.40 -25.20
C PHE A 23 -42.47 23.33 -24.46
N LEU A 24 -42.70 24.65 -24.39
CA LEU A 24 -41.82 25.54 -23.63
C LEU A 24 -41.80 25.21 -22.13
N PRO A 25 -42.95 25.04 -21.43
CA PRO A 25 -42.96 24.62 -20.03
C PRO A 25 -42.31 23.24 -19.81
N LEU A 26 -42.49 22.31 -20.76
CA LEU A 26 -41.90 20.98 -20.71
C LEU A 26 -40.36 21.06 -20.76
N ILE A 27 -39.81 21.83 -21.69
CA ILE A 27 -38.35 22.03 -21.83
C ILE A 27 -37.78 22.69 -20.57
N VAL A 28 -38.44 23.73 -20.05
CA VAL A 28 -38.02 24.41 -18.82
C VAL A 28 -38.06 23.45 -17.62
N SER A 29 -39.09 22.60 -17.52
CA SER A 29 -39.23 21.62 -16.46
C SER A 29 -38.14 20.54 -16.53
N ILE A 30 -37.89 19.98 -17.70
CA ILE A 30 -36.82 18.99 -17.92
C ILE A 30 -35.46 19.61 -17.62
N GLY A 31 -35.21 20.84 -18.11
CA GLY A 31 -33.98 21.58 -17.86
C GLY A 31 -33.75 21.84 -16.37
N GLY A 32 -34.80 22.24 -15.64
CA GLY A 32 -34.75 22.46 -14.19
C GLY A 32 -34.44 21.18 -13.42
N ILE A 33 -35.08 20.06 -13.77
CA ILE A 33 -34.82 18.75 -13.15
C ILE A 33 -33.36 18.33 -13.42
N LEU A 34 -32.89 18.43 -14.67
CA LEU A 34 -31.51 18.10 -15.05
C LEU A 34 -30.50 18.97 -14.30
N PHE A 35 -30.75 20.28 -14.19
CA PHE A 35 -29.89 21.19 -13.45
C PHE A 35 -29.77 20.81 -11.97
N ILE A 36 -30.89 20.46 -11.33
CA ILE A 36 -30.90 20.02 -9.93
C ILE A 36 -30.09 18.73 -9.76
N ILE A 37 -30.27 17.75 -10.67
CA ILE A 37 -29.53 16.49 -10.64
C ILE A 37 -28.02 16.73 -10.80
N ILE A 38 -27.62 17.49 -11.81
CA ILE A 38 -26.21 17.82 -12.08
C ILE A 38 -25.59 18.53 -10.87
N LYS A 39 -26.28 19.54 -10.32
CA LYS A 39 -25.80 20.29 -9.16
C LYS A 39 -25.64 19.41 -7.92
N ARG A 40 -26.58 18.49 -7.66
CA ARG A 40 -26.49 17.54 -6.54
C ARG A 40 -25.29 16.60 -6.70
N THR A 41 -25.09 16.05 -7.89
CA THR A 41 -23.97 15.14 -8.18
C THR A 41 -22.63 15.86 -8.07
N SER A 42 -22.50 17.05 -8.66
CA SER A 42 -21.28 17.85 -8.57
C SER A 42 -20.94 18.22 -7.13
N ASN A 43 -21.93 18.65 -6.32
CA ASN A 43 -21.72 18.93 -4.91
C ASN A 43 -21.30 17.69 -4.11
N LYS A 44 -21.82 16.51 -4.45
CA LYS A 44 -21.43 15.25 -3.81
C LYS A 44 -19.96 14.92 -4.13
N ILE A 45 -19.57 15.01 -5.39
CA ILE A 45 -18.17 14.79 -5.83
C ILE A 45 -17.23 15.76 -5.13
N ALA A 46 -17.57 17.06 -5.10
CA ALA A 46 -16.74 18.08 -4.43
C ALA A 46 -16.56 17.81 -2.93
N ARG A 47 -17.61 17.32 -2.25
CA ARG A 47 -17.52 16.92 -0.82
C ARG A 47 -16.64 15.70 -0.61
N GLU A 48 -16.73 14.71 -1.50
CA GLU A 48 -15.89 13.50 -1.44
C GLU A 48 -14.43 13.86 -1.69
N GLU A 49 -14.14 14.68 -2.70
CA GLU A 49 -12.79 15.20 -2.98
C GLU A 49 -12.22 15.98 -1.78
N GLN A 50 -13.02 16.88 -1.19
CA GLN A 50 -12.61 17.63 0.00
C GLN A 50 -12.29 16.71 1.18
N ALA A 51 -13.14 15.70 1.44
CA ALA A 51 -12.91 14.74 2.52
C ALA A 51 -11.64 13.91 2.28
N ILE A 52 -11.37 13.51 1.03
CA ILE A 52 -10.13 12.82 0.65
C ILE A 52 -8.91 13.72 0.87
N SER A 53 -8.96 14.98 0.42
CA SER A 53 -7.88 15.95 0.63
C SER A 53 -7.58 16.18 2.10
N GLN A 54 -8.62 16.36 2.93
CA GLN A 54 -8.47 16.51 4.38
C GLN A 54 -7.83 15.26 5.01
N SER A 55 -8.29 14.06 4.64
CA SER A 55 -7.71 12.82 5.16
C SER A 55 -6.25 12.63 4.74
N ILE A 56 -5.88 13.02 3.51
CA ILE A 56 -4.49 13.02 3.03
C ILE A 56 -3.64 14.01 3.83
N GLU A 57 -4.13 15.21 4.06
CA GLU A 57 -3.43 16.25 4.81
C GLU A 57 -3.22 15.84 6.27
N GLU A 58 -4.26 15.35 6.94
CA GLU A 58 -4.18 14.80 8.30
C GLU A 58 -3.14 13.68 8.37
N SER A 59 -3.19 12.75 7.43
CA SER A 59 -2.23 11.64 7.34
C SER A 59 -0.79 12.18 7.18
N SER A 60 -0.60 13.14 6.28
CA SER A 60 0.70 13.79 6.04
C SER A 60 1.26 14.46 7.30
N ASN A 61 0.41 15.18 8.04
CA ASN A 61 0.80 15.86 9.26
C ASN A 61 1.18 14.87 10.38
N ILE A 62 0.42 13.79 10.55
CA ILE A 62 0.74 12.75 11.54
C ILE A 62 2.05 12.06 11.18
N TYR A 63 2.27 11.68 9.92
CA TYR A 63 3.52 11.06 9.48
C TYR A 63 4.73 11.96 9.74
N LYS A 64 4.64 13.25 9.37
CA LYS A 64 5.71 14.22 9.60
C LYS A 64 6.04 14.38 11.08
N LYS A 65 5.01 14.43 11.94
CA LYS A 65 5.18 14.48 13.39
C LYS A 65 5.95 13.27 13.91
N ILE A 66 5.48 12.06 13.60
CA ILE A 66 6.15 10.81 14.02
C ILE A 66 7.59 10.77 13.50
N LYS A 67 7.80 11.10 12.23
CA LYS A 67 9.14 11.11 11.62
C LYS A 67 10.09 12.11 12.29
N SER A 68 9.60 13.26 12.75
CA SER A 68 10.42 14.27 13.42
C SER A 68 10.94 13.84 14.80
N GLU A 69 10.31 12.83 15.40
CA GLU A 69 10.71 12.26 16.70
C GLU A 69 11.75 11.13 16.54
N ILE A 70 12.09 10.74 15.31
CA ILE A 70 12.98 9.61 15.02
C ILE A 70 14.25 10.12 14.35
N ASP A 71 15.39 9.82 14.96
CA ASP A 71 16.71 10.05 14.37
C ASP A 71 17.03 8.91 13.37
N ILE A 72 16.93 9.23 12.08
CA ILE A 72 17.16 8.29 10.97
C ILE A 72 18.57 8.53 10.41
N PRO A 73 19.50 7.58 10.52
CA PRO A 73 20.87 7.78 10.07
C PRO A 73 20.98 7.85 8.54
N ILE A 74 22.06 8.44 8.05
CA ILE A 74 22.32 8.57 6.60
C ILE A 74 22.49 7.18 5.95
N GLU A 75 23.03 6.21 6.69
CA GLU A 75 23.35 4.85 6.23
C GLU A 75 22.13 3.92 6.20
N THR A 76 20.93 4.45 5.96
CA THR A 76 19.73 3.63 5.84
C THR A 76 19.69 2.87 4.51
N ARG A 77 19.12 1.66 4.56
CA ARG A 77 18.76 0.87 3.40
C ARG A 77 17.25 0.87 3.23
N ILE A 78 16.77 0.64 2.02
CA ILE A 78 15.34 0.50 1.74
C ILE A 78 15.04 -0.95 1.44
N VAL A 79 14.13 -1.54 2.22
CA VAL A 79 13.58 -2.88 1.99
C VAL A 79 12.08 -2.78 1.69
N TYR A 80 11.50 -3.77 1.02
CA TYR A 80 10.10 -3.79 0.65
C TYR A 80 9.34 -4.86 1.43
N TYR A 81 8.63 -4.44 2.48
CA TYR A 81 7.80 -5.29 3.32
C TYR A 81 6.49 -5.64 2.61
N LYS A 82 6.26 -6.94 2.42
CA LYS A 82 5.09 -7.48 1.73
C LYS A 82 4.01 -7.90 2.71
N ASP A 83 4.39 -8.68 3.71
CA ASP A 83 3.46 -9.29 4.66
C ASP A 83 4.15 -9.84 5.90
N GLY A 84 3.38 -10.30 6.88
CA GLY A 84 3.88 -10.94 8.08
C GLY A 84 3.00 -10.67 9.29
N ASP A 85 3.50 -11.07 10.45
CA ASP A 85 2.78 -10.95 11.73
C ASP A 85 2.85 -9.54 12.31
N VAL A 86 3.64 -8.66 11.69
CA VAL A 86 3.88 -7.30 12.18
C VAL A 86 2.90 -6.33 11.54
N GLY A 87 2.14 -5.62 12.37
CA GLY A 87 1.14 -4.62 11.98
C GLY A 87 1.70 -3.31 11.40
N ILE A 88 2.98 -3.27 11.02
CA ILE A 88 3.61 -2.11 10.39
C ILE A 88 3.10 -1.94 8.95
N LEU A 89 3.11 -0.70 8.44
CA LEU A 89 2.64 -0.38 7.10
C LEU A 89 3.42 -1.17 6.02
N LYS A 90 2.68 -1.92 5.19
CA LYS A 90 3.20 -2.61 4.00
C LYS A 90 3.80 -1.62 3.00
N GLY A 91 4.88 -2.02 2.32
CA GLY A 91 5.59 -1.22 1.33
C GLY A 91 7.05 -0.98 1.69
N SER A 92 7.60 0.15 1.23
CA SER A 92 9.00 0.51 1.49
C SER A 92 9.22 0.85 2.96
N LEU A 93 10.21 0.21 3.59
CA LEU A 93 10.70 0.53 4.93
C LEU A 93 12.15 0.99 4.84
N GLN A 94 12.50 2.01 5.62
CA GLN A 94 13.88 2.31 5.99
C GLN A 94 14.35 1.29 7.01
N LEU A 95 15.54 0.75 6.78
CA LEU A 95 16.21 -0.25 7.58
C LEU A 95 17.59 0.25 7.98
N TRP A 96 17.93 0.13 9.26
CA TRP A 96 19.29 0.38 9.74
C TRP A 96 19.57 -0.43 11.01
N LEU A 97 20.85 -0.70 11.25
CA LEU A 97 21.34 -1.36 12.45
C LEU A 97 22.01 -0.31 13.34
N LYS A 98 21.64 -0.26 14.61
CA LYS A 98 22.27 0.62 15.61
C LYS A 98 22.28 -0.10 16.95
N ASP A 99 23.45 -0.17 17.58
CA ASP A 99 23.64 -0.77 18.91
C ASP A 99 23.09 -2.20 19.05
N GLY A 100 23.23 -3.02 17.99
CA GLY A 100 22.71 -4.40 17.97
C GLY A 100 21.18 -4.50 17.85
N VAL A 101 20.51 -3.41 17.51
CA VAL A 101 19.06 -3.35 17.27
C VAL A 101 18.79 -2.97 15.82
N LEU A 102 18.06 -3.84 15.14
CA LEU A 102 17.58 -3.63 13.79
C LEU A 102 16.30 -2.78 13.84
N HIS A 103 16.33 -1.64 13.15
CA HIS A 103 15.26 -0.66 13.14
C HIS A 103 14.53 -0.67 11.80
N PHE A 104 13.21 -0.63 11.82
CA PHE A 104 12.37 -0.48 10.63
C PHE A 104 11.42 0.69 10.80
N PHE A 105 11.34 1.55 9.79
CA PHE A 105 10.41 2.67 9.76
C PHE A 105 9.79 2.85 8.36
N PRO A 106 8.48 3.08 8.21
CA PRO A 106 7.87 3.25 6.90
C PRO A 106 8.43 4.44 6.11
N PHE A 107 8.87 4.18 4.87
CA PHE A 107 9.33 5.19 3.93
C PHE A 107 8.18 5.62 3.02
N ILE A 108 7.58 6.78 3.31
CA ILE A 108 6.48 7.33 2.52
C ILE A 108 6.92 8.67 1.93
N PRO A 109 7.39 8.71 0.67
CA PRO A 109 7.87 9.95 0.07
C PRO A 109 6.73 10.94 -0.20
N VAL A 110 5.55 10.43 -0.59
CA VAL A 110 4.35 11.22 -0.86
C VAL A 110 3.12 10.45 -0.37
N ILE A 111 2.25 11.13 0.37
CA ILE A 111 0.93 10.62 0.76
C ILE A 111 -0.06 11.24 -0.20
N ASN A 112 -0.52 10.45 -1.18
CA ASN A 112 -1.46 10.88 -2.22
C ASN A 112 -2.83 10.18 -2.12
N LYS A 113 -3.01 9.38 -1.07
CA LYS A 113 -4.24 8.66 -0.76
C LYS A 113 -4.41 8.60 0.76
N PRO A 114 -5.65 8.44 1.26
CA PRO A 114 -5.88 8.14 2.68
C PRO A 114 -5.11 6.89 3.10
N ILE A 115 -4.36 6.99 4.20
CA ILE A 115 -3.61 5.89 4.79
C ILE A 115 -3.99 5.81 6.26
N ASP A 116 -4.23 4.61 6.76
CA ASP A 116 -4.39 4.38 8.20
C ASP A 116 -3.02 4.47 8.88
N ILE A 117 -2.69 5.64 9.40
CA ILE A 117 -1.38 5.94 10.00
C ILE A 117 -1.32 5.59 11.48
N ARG A 118 -2.41 5.80 12.24
CA ARG A 118 -2.39 5.79 13.72
C ARG A 118 -1.76 4.54 14.31
N ASN A 119 -2.00 3.38 13.70
CA ASN A 119 -1.58 2.09 14.25
C ASN A 119 -0.56 1.35 13.37
N LYS A 120 -0.19 1.91 12.20
CA LYS A 120 0.69 1.23 11.23
C LYS A 120 2.01 1.96 10.97
N VAL A 121 2.12 3.22 11.38
CA VAL A 121 3.35 4.00 11.24
C VAL A 121 3.98 4.15 12.61
N TYR A 122 4.97 3.31 12.88
CA TYR A 122 5.77 3.36 14.10
C TYR A 122 7.17 2.81 13.81
N LEU A 123 8.11 3.14 14.71
CA LEU A 123 9.46 2.60 14.68
C LEU A 123 9.47 1.20 15.28
N LEU A 124 9.59 0.18 14.42
CA LEU A 124 9.77 -1.20 14.87
C LEU A 124 11.25 -1.42 15.22
N LYS A 125 11.51 -2.05 16.36
CA LYS A 125 12.84 -2.35 16.87
C LYS A 125 12.92 -3.84 17.17
N ILE A 126 13.91 -4.51 16.58
CA ILE A 126 14.16 -5.94 16.78
C ILE A 126 15.59 -6.10 17.26
N ASN A 127 15.79 -6.70 18.43
CA ASN A 127 17.15 -7.00 18.87
C ASN A 127 17.73 -8.09 17.96
N VAL A 128 18.96 -7.94 17.48
CA VAL A 128 19.58 -8.97 16.62
C VAL A 128 19.68 -10.32 17.33
N ARG A 129 19.76 -10.34 18.66
CA ARG A 129 19.75 -11.58 19.46
C ARG A 129 18.41 -12.32 19.39
N ASP A 130 17.31 -11.59 19.22
CA ASP A 130 15.95 -12.12 19.12
C ASP A 130 15.68 -12.69 17.71
N ILE A 131 16.51 -12.34 16.72
CA ILE A 131 16.41 -12.87 15.36
C ILE A 131 16.91 -14.32 15.37
N GLU A 132 16.03 -15.24 14.99
CA GLU A 132 16.39 -16.65 14.82
C GLU A 132 17.21 -16.81 13.54
N TYR A 133 16.63 -16.38 12.42
CA TYR A 133 17.27 -16.42 11.12
C TYR A 133 16.61 -15.45 10.13
N PHE A 134 17.30 -15.22 9.02
CA PHE A 134 16.67 -14.81 7.78
C PHE A 134 17.08 -15.75 6.65
N SER A 135 16.24 -15.87 5.64
CA SER A 135 16.46 -16.83 4.55
C SER A 135 15.78 -16.39 3.26
N ARG A 136 16.15 -17.04 2.16
CA ARG A 136 15.40 -16.96 0.90
C ARG A 136 14.48 -18.17 0.82
N GLU A 137 13.17 -17.94 0.71
CA GLU A 137 12.21 -19.02 0.49
C GLU A 137 12.00 -19.25 -1.01
N GLU A 138 12.54 -20.35 -1.54
CA GLU A 138 12.50 -20.64 -2.98
C GLU A 138 11.13 -21.17 -3.44
N SER A 139 10.40 -21.87 -2.57
CA SER A 139 9.16 -22.56 -2.89
C SER A 139 7.95 -21.63 -3.11
N ARG A 140 7.96 -20.42 -2.53
CA ARG A 140 6.85 -19.45 -2.56
C ARG A 140 7.25 -18.10 -3.16
N GLY A 141 7.81 -18.13 -4.37
CA GLY A 141 8.01 -16.90 -5.16
C GLY A 141 9.28 -16.12 -4.86
N ARG A 142 10.27 -16.76 -4.23
CA ARG A 142 11.58 -16.19 -3.89
C ARG A 142 11.47 -15.00 -2.95
N ASP A 143 10.80 -15.13 -1.81
CA ASP A 143 10.73 -14.04 -0.83
C ASP A 143 11.84 -14.12 0.20
N THR A 144 12.14 -12.98 0.84
CA THR A 144 13.08 -12.94 1.96
C THR A 144 12.29 -13.00 3.24
N ILE A 145 12.55 -14.01 4.07
CA ILE A 145 11.88 -14.20 5.34
C ILE A 145 12.82 -13.79 6.46
N LEU A 146 12.33 -13.01 7.41
CA LEU A 146 12.98 -12.73 8.68
C LEU A 146 12.12 -13.32 9.80
N LYS A 147 12.67 -14.27 10.56
CA LYS A 147 12.03 -14.87 11.73
C LYS A 147 12.72 -14.40 13.01
N TYR A 148 11.94 -13.98 13.99
CA TYR A 148 12.44 -13.55 15.29
C TYR A 148 11.44 -13.85 16.40
N SER A 149 11.91 -13.97 17.64
CA SER A 149 11.08 -14.23 18.81
C SER A 149 11.17 -13.07 19.80
N HIS A 150 10.05 -12.46 20.16
CA HIS A 150 9.98 -11.36 21.10
C HIS A 150 8.99 -11.67 22.22
N LYS A 151 9.47 -11.65 23.48
CA LYS A 151 8.67 -11.97 24.68
C LYS A 151 7.98 -13.33 24.61
N GLY A 152 8.64 -14.33 24.01
CA GLY A 152 8.11 -15.70 23.89
C GLY A 152 7.05 -15.86 22.79
N GLN A 153 6.88 -14.87 21.92
CA GLN A 153 6.07 -14.97 20.71
C GLN A 153 6.97 -14.90 19.49
N ASP A 154 6.75 -15.83 18.56
CA ASP A 154 7.45 -15.85 17.28
C ASP A 154 6.73 -14.94 16.28
N TYR A 155 7.52 -14.20 15.52
CA TYR A 155 7.07 -13.30 14.48
C TYR A 155 7.81 -13.59 13.19
N LEU A 156 7.09 -13.40 12.09
CA LEU A 156 7.61 -13.54 10.75
C LEU A 156 7.37 -12.25 9.97
N MET A 157 8.38 -11.81 9.24
CA MET A 157 8.30 -10.71 8.27
C MET A 157 8.74 -11.18 6.89
N ILE A 158 7.95 -10.86 5.88
CA ILE A 158 8.16 -11.22 4.48
C ILE A 158 8.52 -9.97 3.68
N PHE A 159 9.65 -10.04 2.99
CA PHE A 159 10.19 -8.99 2.15
C PHE A 159 10.38 -9.45 0.71
N SER A 160 10.69 -8.52 -0.19
CA SER A 160 11.02 -8.85 -1.56
C SER A 160 12.34 -9.62 -1.65
N ASN A 161 12.46 -10.57 -2.58
CA ASN A 161 13.69 -11.32 -2.85
C ASN A 161 14.97 -10.48 -2.84
N LYS A 162 14.90 -9.32 -3.50
CA LYS A 162 16.06 -8.45 -3.70
C LYS A 162 16.64 -7.95 -2.37
N ASP A 163 15.80 -7.93 -1.33
CA ASP A 163 16.16 -7.43 -0.01
C ASP A 163 17.03 -8.44 0.75
N TYR A 164 17.07 -9.72 0.36
CA TYR A 164 17.95 -10.73 0.96
C TYR A 164 19.41 -10.28 1.05
N ARG A 165 19.94 -9.63 0.00
CA ARG A 165 21.32 -9.13 0.00
C ARG A 165 21.54 -8.07 1.08
N ILE A 166 20.54 -7.23 1.33
CA ILE A 166 20.60 -6.19 2.36
C ILE A 166 20.68 -6.84 3.75
N PHE A 167 19.88 -7.87 4.03
CA PHE A 167 19.97 -8.61 5.29
C PHE A 167 21.31 -9.32 5.46
N LYS A 168 21.82 -9.94 4.39
CA LYS A 168 23.14 -10.58 4.39
C LYS A 168 24.29 -9.61 4.66
N GLU A 169 24.17 -8.36 4.21
CA GLU A 169 25.15 -7.31 4.51
C GLU A 169 25.02 -6.79 5.96
N ILE A 170 23.81 -6.65 6.49
CA ILE A 170 23.57 -6.01 7.80
C ILE A 170 23.69 -6.99 8.98
N ILE A 171 23.23 -8.23 8.83
CA ILE A 171 23.22 -9.27 9.88
C ILE A 171 23.73 -10.62 9.34
N PRO A 172 24.95 -10.70 8.77
CA PRO A 172 25.45 -11.89 8.08
C PRO A 172 25.35 -13.19 8.91
N ASP A 173 25.56 -13.10 10.23
CA ASP A 173 25.57 -14.25 11.14
C ASP A 173 24.19 -14.91 11.33
N LYS A 174 23.12 -14.29 10.80
CA LYS A 174 21.74 -14.80 10.86
C LYS A 174 21.27 -15.42 9.54
N ASP A 175 22.14 -15.52 8.55
CA ASP A 175 21.83 -16.09 7.24
C ASP A 175 21.63 -17.61 7.36
N PHE A 176 20.41 -18.07 7.09
CA PHE A 176 20.09 -19.49 7.06
C PHE A 176 19.91 -19.96 5.62
N ASP A 177 20.86 -20.79 5.17
CA ASP A 177 20.84 -21.41 3.86
C ASP A 177 20.19 -22.80 3.95
N PHE A 178 18.94 -22.91 3.49
CA PHE A 178 18.20 -24.17 3.45
C PHE A 178 18.87 -25.25 2.58
N SER A 179 19.84 -24.89 1.73
CA SER A 179 20.49 -25.85 0.83
C SER A 179 21.40 -26.88 1.51
N GLN A 180 21.67 -26.77 2.82
CA GLN A 180 22.59 -27.68 3.52
C GLN A 180 21.95 -28.88 4.24
N GLU A 181 20.63 -28.91 4.46
CA GLU A 181 20.01 -30.02 5.22
C GLU A 181 19.67 -31.25 4.37
N GLU A 182 19.35 -31.09 3.08
CA GLU A 182 19.03 -32.24 2.22
C GLU A 182 20.26 -33.12 1.91
N ASP A 183 21.47 -32.54 1.90
CA ASP A 183 22.70 -33.25 1.54
C ASP A 183 23.30 -34.07 2.71
N LYS A 184 22.85 -33.84 3.95
CA LYS A 184 23.28 -34.60 5.13
C LYS A 184 22.41 -35.83 5.41
N VAL A 185 21.14 -35.83 5.00
CA VAL A 185 20.25 -36.98 5.21
C VAL A 185 20.55 -38.12 4.22
N VAL A 186 21.03 -37.81 3.02
CA VAL A 186 21.34 -38.83 2.00
C VAL A 186 22.67 -39.56 2.28
N LYS A 187 23.66 -38.90 2.90
CA LYS A 187 24.99 -39.51 3.14
C LYS A 187 25.08 -40.46 4.35
N LEU A 188 24.04 -40.56 5.19
CA LEU A 188 24.01 -41.49 6.33
C LEU A 188 23.29 -42.82 6.05
N VAL A 189 22.71 -43.00 4.85
CA VAL A 189 21.94 -44.23 4.50
C VAL A 189 22.65 -45.11 3.46
N SER A 190 23.80 -44.70 2.92
CA SER A 190 24.56 -45.52 1.96
C SER A 190 25.99 -45.80 2.42
N ASN A 191 26.14 -46.57 3.49
CA ASN A 191 27.37 -47.33 3.69
C ASN A 191 27.06 -48.61 4.50
N ASP A 192 26.32 -49.50 3.87
CA ASP A 192 26.32 -50.93 4.18
C ASP A 192 26.06 -51.69 2.87
N ARG A 193 27.15 -52.01 2.16
CA ARG A 193 27.36 -53.26 1.39
C ARG A 193 28.73 -53.29 0.73
#